data_AF-A0A398CQW4-F1
#
_entry.id   AF-A0A398CQW4-F1
#
_cell.length_a   1.000
_cell.length_b   1.000
_cell.length_c   1.000
_cell.angle_alpha   90.00
_cell.angle_beta   90.00
_cell.angle_gamma   90.00
#
_symmetry.space_group_name_H-M   'P 1'
#
loop_
_entity.id
_entity.type
_entity.pdbx_description
1 polymer ?
#
loop_
_entity_poly.entity_id
_entity_poly.type
_entity_poly.pdbx_seq_one_letter_code
_entity_poly.pdbx_strand_id
1 'polypeptide(L)'
;MSGTGTVPGTVKERSELALNDEFLRKAVKFTTERLRNGKKNASEEHGNWDEWRERGRQIRLHTIAHLDYYLNLFADNARANGVHVHFADTSAEAVAIALEIAKRKEGKTVVKSKSMVTEELHLNHALEEIGVEAIETDLGEYIIQLAGETPSHIIIPAIHKNRYQIADLLSKEAGETLAPDTQILAGFVRKKLREKFLEADIGMTGCNFAIAETGSMVLFENEGNARMVTTVPKTQITLMGMERIIPSWTDLEVMATLLPRSATGQKLTVYMSGITGPRRQEDADGPEEMHIIIVDNGRSL
;
A
#
# COMPACT_ATOMS: atom_id res chain seq x y z
N MET A 1 7.63 11.54 23.80
CA MET A 1 7.78 10.31 24.60
C MET A 1 6.77 9.29 24.08
N SER A 2 7.12 8.58 23.02
CA SER A 2 6.31 7.54 22.39
C SER A 2 7.08 6.22 22.55
N GLY A 3 6.67 5.43 23.54
CA GLY A 3 7.23 4.10 23.77
C GLY A 3 6.82 3.18 22.63
N THR A 4 7.81 2.59 21.97
CA THR A 4 7.68 1.52 20.98
C THR A 4 6.72 0.43 21.47
N GLY A 5 5.60 0.23 20.77
CA GLY A 5 4.59 -0.80 21.06
C GLY A 5 5.03 -2.25 20.83
N THR A 6 6.32 -2.55 20.93
CA THR A 6 6.81 -3.93 20.99
C THR A 6 6.80 -4.39 22.43
N VAL A 7 6.05 -5.45 22.73
CA VAL A 7 6.15 -6.16 24.02
C VAL A 7 7.64 -6.44 24.28
N PRO A 8 8.24 -5.88 25.35
CA PRO A 8 9.63 -6.12 25.69
C PRO A 8 9.87 -7.62 25.86
N GLY A 9 10.96 -8.15 25.29
CA GLY A 9 11.33 -9.54 25.46
C GLY A 9 12.00 -10.16 24.23
N THR A 10 12.57 -11.34 24.41
CA THR A 10 13.13 -12.16 23.33
C THR A 10 12.04 -12.68 22.40
N VAL A 11 12.40 -13.14 21.19
CA VAL A 11 11.47 -13.81 20.26
C VAL A 11 10.74 -14.97 20.94
N LYS A 12 11.44 -15.70 21.82
CA LYS A 12 10.90 -16.82 22.59
C LYS A 12 9.79 -16.37 23.53
N GLU A 13 10.02 -15.33 24.33
CA GLU A 13 9.02 -14.80 25.27
C GLU A 13 7.77 -14.28 24.54
N ARG A 14 7.96 -13.54 23.44
CA ARG A 14 6.83 -13.07 22.62
C ARG A 14 6.06 -14.23 21.98
N SER A 15 6.76 -15.28 21.56
CA SER A 15 6.14 -16.47 20.99
C SER A 15 5.37 -17.25 22.04
N GLU A 16 5.89 -17.39 23.26
CA GLU A 16 5.17 -18.02 24.38
C GLU A 16 3.90 -17.26 24.73
N LEU A 17 3.94 -15.93 24.79
CA LEU A 17 2.75 -15.10 25.00
C LEU A 17 1.72 -15.29 23.88
N ALA A 18 2.14 -15.21 22.61
CA ALA A 18 1.26 -15.38 21.46
C ALA A 18 0.66 -16.79 21.35
N LEU A 19 1.40 -17.84 21.75
CA LEU A 19 0.93 -19.22 21.75
C LEU A 19 -0.10 -19.51 22.86
N ASN A 20 -0.10 -18.70 23.91
CA ASN A 20 -1.07 -18.77 25.01
C ASN A 20 -2.31 -17.89 24.77
N ASP A 21 -2.29 -17.00 23.78
CA ASP A 21 -3.46 -16.22 23.37
C ASP A 21 -4.38 -17.05 22.45
N GLU A 22 -5.47 -17.55 23.03
CA GLU A 22 -6.45 -18.38 22.32
C GLU A 22 -7.18 -17.60 21.20
N PHE A 23 -7.47 -16.33 21.42
CA PHE A 23 -8.13 -15.48 20.42
C PHE A 23 -7.22 -15.27 19.22
N LEU A 24 -5.96 -14.87 19.46
CA LEU A 24 -4.97 -14.65 18.41
C LEU A 24 -4.77 -15.92 17.58
N ARG A 25 -4.60 -17.08 18.24
CA ARG A 25 -4.43 -18.37 17.55
C ARG A 25 -5.63 -18.72 16.67
N LYS A 26 -6.85 -18.53 17.18
CA LYS A 26 -8.08 -18.78 16.41
C LYS A 26 -8.20 -17.81 15.24
N ALA A 27 -7.91 -16.52 15.44
CA ALA A 27 -8.00 -15.48 14.41
C ALA A 27 -7.00 -15.74 13.26
N VAL A 28 -5.74 -16.07 13.60
CA VAL A 28 -4.69 -16.41 12.63
C VAL A 28 -5.06 -17.67 11.84
N LYS A 29 -5.49 -18.73 12.53
CA LYS A 29 -5.91 -19.99 11.87
C LYS A 29 -7.08 -19.75 10.91
N PHE A 30 -8.15 -19.13 11.40
CA PHE A 30 -9.35 -18.84 10.60
C PHE A 30 -9.03 -18.05 9.35
N THR A 31 -8.23 -16.99 9.49
CA THR A 31 -7.86 -16.12 8.37
C THR A 31 -6.99 -16.85 7.35
N THR A 32 -5.99 -17.61 7.82
CA THR A 32 -5.12 -18.42 6.96
C THR A 32 -5.92 -19.45 6.16
N GLU A 33 -6.83 -20.16 6.81
CA GLU A 33 -7.71 -21.13 6.16
C GLU A 33 -8.65 -20.44 5.15
N ARG A 34 -9.21 -19.28 5.48
CA ARG A 34 -10.07 -18.50 4.58
C ARG A 34 -9.32 -18.08 3.32
N LEU A 35 -8.12 -17.50 3.44
CA LEU A 35 -7.32 -17.06 2.29
C LEU A 35 -6.87 -18.25 1.44
N ARG A 36 -6.41 -19.34 2.07
CA ARG A 36 -5.99 -20.55 1.37
C ARG A 36 -7.14 -21.19 0.59
N ASN A 37 -8.31 -21.34 1.21
CA ASN A 37 -9.48 -21.93 0.57
C ASN A 37 -10.04 -21.01 -0.52
N GLY A 38 -10.06 -19.69 -0.28
CA GLY A 38 -10.44 -18.71 -1.29
C GLY A 38 -9.57 -18.80 -2.54
N LYS A 39 -8.25 -18.82 -2.37
CA LYS A 39 -7.30 -19.03 -3.48
C LYS A 39 -7.58 -20.35 -4.21
N LYS A 40 -7.73 -21.46 -3.47
CA LYS A 40 -7.98 -22.78 -4.06
C LYS A 40 -9.23 -22.76 -4.94
N ASN A 41 -10.36 -22.31 -4.38
CA ASN A 41 -11.64 -22.28 -5.09
C ASN A 41 -11.58 -21.36 -6.33
N ALA A 42 -10.97 -20.17 -6.20
CA ALA A 42 -10.84 -19.23 -7.31
C ALA A 42 -9.93 -19.75 -8.43
N SER A 43 -8.89 -20.52 -8.06
CA SER A 43 -7.99 -21.16 -9.02
C SER A 43 -8.68 -22.31 -9.76
N GLU A 44 -9.46 -23.12 -9.04
CA GLU A 44 -10.26 -24.21 -9.61
C GLU A 44 -11.37 -23.69 -10.53
N GLU A 45 -12.10 -22.64 -10.14
CA GLU A 45 -13.16 -22.03 -10.95
C GLU A 45 -12.61 -21.41 -12.23
N HIS A 46 -11.43 -20.80 -12.18
CA HIS A 46 -10.84 -20.15 -13.36
C HIS A 46 -10.36 -21.15 -14.41
N GLY A 47 -9.92 -22.34 -13.99
CA GLY A 47 -9.29 -23.33 -14.86
C GLY A 47 -7.87 -22.94 -15.29
N ASN A 48 -7.13 -23.91 -15.83
CA ASN A 48 -5.78 -23.76 -16.38
C ASN A 48 -4.81 -22.96 -15.49
N TRP A 49 -4.96 -23.06 -14.16
CA TRP A 49 -4.29 -22.17 -13.22
C TRP A 49 -2.77 -22.25 -13.30
N ASP A 50 -2.21 -23.44 -13.52
CA ASP A 50 -0.77 -23.62 -13.66
C ASP A 50 -0.22 -23.01 -14.96
N GLU A 51 -1.01 -22.98 -16.04
CA GLU A 51 -0.64 -22.29 -17.29
C GLU A 51 -0.59 -20.77 -17.08
N TRP A 52 -1.59 -20.20 -16.38
CA TRP A 52 -1.60 -18.79 -16.01
C TRP A 52 -0.40 -18.44 -15.13
N ARG A 53 -0.10 -19.28 -14.12
CA ARG A 53 1.07 -19.08 -13.25
C ARG A 53 2.36 -19.16 -14.03
N GLU A 54 2.47 -20.09 -14.98
CA GLU A 54 3.65 -20.21 -15.82
C GLU A 54 3.80 -18.98 -16.72
N ARG A 55 2.72 -18.49 -17.33
CA ARG A 55 2.75 -17.25 -18.11
C ARG A 55 3.18 -16.06 -17.26
N GLY A 56 2.64 -15.90 -16.05
CA GLY A 56 3.06 -14.87 -15.11
C GLY A 56 4.54 -14.99 -14.73
N ARG A 57 5.03 -16.22 -14.50
CA ARG A 57 6.44 -16.49 -14.23
C ARG A 57 7.32 -16.08 -15.41
N GLN A 58 6.94 -16.40 -16.64
CA GLN A 58 7.69 -16.03 -17.84
C GLN A 58 7.79 -14.51 -18.01
N ILE A 59 6.69 -13.78 -17.79
CA ILE A 59 6.69 -12.31 -17.80
C ILE A 59 7.68 -11.76 -16.77
N ARG A 60 7.62 -12.27 -15.53
CA ARG A 60 8.50 -11.82 -14.45
C ARG A 60 9.97 -12.11 -14.74
N LEU A 61 10.28 -13.31 -15.22
CA LEU A 61 11.66 -13.68 -15.55
C LEU A 61 12.22 -12.87 -16.71
N HIS A 62 11.43 -12.69 -17.77
CA HIS A 62 11.80 -11.84 -18.90
C HIS A 62 12.06 -10.40 -18.42
N THR A 63 11.17 -9.85 -17.60
CA THR A 63 11.30 -8.48 -17.11
C THR A 63 12.55 -8.31 -16.24
N ILE A 64 12.82 -9.26 -15.33
CA ILE A 64 14.02 -9.23 -14.48
C ILE A 64 15.30 -9.37 -15.31
N ALA A 65 15.31 -10.24 -16.32
CA ALA A 65 16.46 -10.42 -17.21
C ALA A 65 16.78 -9.18 -18.08
N HIS A 66 15.81 -8.28 -18.23
CA HIS A 66 15.89 -7.05 -19.01
C HIS A 66 15.50 -5.81 -18.18
N LEU A 67 15.77 -5.86 -16.87
CA LEU A 67 15.23 -4.89 -15.93
C LEU A 67 15.73 -3.47 -16.20
N ASP A 68 17.00 -3.34 -16.58
CA ASP A 68 17.64 -2.09 -17.00
C ASP A 68 16.91 -1.44 -18.19
N TYR A 69 16.59 -2.23 -19.22
CA TYR A 69 15.84 -1.77 -20.38
C TYR A 69 14.44 -1.29 -19.98
N TYR A 70 13.71 -2.09 -19.19
CA TYR A 70 12.34 -1.75 -18.80
C TYR A 70 12.27 -0.60 -17.79
N LEU A 71 13.25 -0.45 -16.90
CA LEU A 71 13.38 0.71 -16.01
C LEU A 71 13.59 2.00 -16.81
N ASN A 72 14.49 1.98 -17.81
CA ASN A 72 14.72 3.13 -18.67
C ASN A 72 13.47 3.46 -19.49
N LEU A 73 12.85 2.47 -20.13
CA LEU A 73 11.63 2.66 -20.90
C LEU A 73 10.49 3.24 -20.04
N PHE A 74 10.31 2.69 -18.83
CA PHE A 74 9.34 3.22 -17.87
C PHE A 74 9.65 4.68 -17.50
N ALA A 75 10.89 4.98 -17.13
CA ALA A 75 11.29 6.30 -16.69
C ALA A 75 11.13 7.35 -17.79
N ASP A 76 11.50 7.01 -19.03
CA ASP A 76 11.37 7.91 -20.17
C ASP A 76 9.90 8.19 -20.50
N ASN A 77 9.06 7.17 -20.52
CA ASN A 77 7.62 7.35 -20.74
C ASN A 77 6.96 8.11 -19.58
N ALA A 78 7.30 7.82 -18.33
CA ALA A 78 6.76 8.53 -17.18
C ALA A 78 7.17 10.02 -17.21
N ARG A 79 8.43 10.33 -17.52
CA ARG A 79 8.90 11.72 -17.71
C ARG A 79 8.19 12.42 -18.87
N ALA A 80 7.96 11.72 -19.99
CA ALA A 80 7.19 12.25 -21.11
C ALA A 80 5.74 12.59 -20.71
N ASN A 81 5.18 11.88 -19.74
CA ASN A 81 3.87 12.17 -19.14
C ASN A 81 3.91 13.27 -18.05
N GLY A 82 5.05 13.94 -17.83
CA GLY A 82 5.19 15.00 -16.83
C GLY A 82 5.48 14.51 -15.41
N VAL A 83 5.88 13.25 -15.23
CA VAL A 83 6.26 12.71 -13.91
C VAL A 83 7.73 12.99 -13.62
N HIS A 84 8.02 13.40 -12.38
CA HIS A 84 9.38 13.46 -11.85
C HIS A 84 9.83 12.07 -11.36
N VAL A 85 10.71 11.41 -12.11
CA VAL A 85 11.23 10.08 -11.77
C VAL A 85 12.58 10.20 -11.06
N HIS A 86 12.65 9.62 -9.87
CA HIS A 86 13.84 9.55 -9.01
C HIS A 86 14.27 8.09 -8.83
N PHE A 87 15.58 7.86 -8.81
CA PHE A 87 16.16 6.56 -8.48
C PHE A 87 16.87 6.67 -7.14
N ALA A 88 16.65 5.69 -6.26
CA ALA A 88 17.28 5.58 -4.96
C ALA A 88 17.95 4.21 -4.84
N ASP A 89 19.26 4.20 -4.64
CA ASP A 89 20.04 2.97 -4.48
C ASP A 89 19.77 2.34 -3.10
N THR A 90 19.53 3.18 -2.09
CA THR A 90 19.33 2.75 -0.70
C THR A 90 18.01 3.23 -0.11
N SER A 91 17.58 2.59 0.98
CA SER A 91 16.48 3.08 1.80
C SER A 91 16.66 4.53 2.24
N ALA A 92 17.88 4.91 2.65
CA ALA A 92 18.18 6.24 3.15
C ALA A 92 18.00 7.32 2.07
N GLU A 93 18.40 7.03 0.84
CA GLU A 93 18.20 7.93 -0.30
C GLU A 93 16.71 8.08 -0.64
N ALA A 94 15.96 6.98 -0.66
CA ALA A 94 14.53 7.01 -0.93
C ALA A 94 13.78 7.88 0.09
N VAL A 95 14.12 7.74 1.37
CA VAL A 95 13.58 8.58 2.45
C VAL A 95 14.02 10.04 2.25
N ALA A 96 15.29 10.31 2.00
CA ALA A 96 15.79 11.67 1.81
C ALA A 96 15.05 12.41 0.69
N ILE A 97 14.84 11.75 -0.46
CA ILE A 97 14.09 12.31 -1.59
C ILE A 97 12.64 12.63 -1.18
N ALA A 98 11.96 11.70 -0.51
CA ALA A 98 10.58 11.92 -0.07
C ALA A 98 10.48 13.10 0.91
N LEU A 99 11.41 13.22 1.86
CA LEU A 99 11.46 14.34 2.82
C LEU A 99 11.79 15.67 2.14
N GLU A 100 12.67 15.68 1.14
CA GLU A 100 12.98 16.88 0.37
C GLU A 100 11.76 17.38 -0.40
N ILE A 101 11.03 16.47 -1.06
CA ILE A 101 9.77 16.81 -1.75
C ILE A 101 8.77 17.39 -0.75
N ALA A 102 8.60 16.76 0.42
CA ALA A 102 7.69 17.24 1.45
C ALA A 102 8.04 18.64 1.95
N LYS A 103 9.33 18.89 2.22
CA LYS A 103 9.84 20.22 2.64
C LYS A 103 9.63 21.28 1.56
N ARG A 104 9.96 20.97 0.30
CA ARG A 104 9.80 21.89 -0.83
C ARG A 104 8.34 22.27 -1.07
N LYS A 105 7.41 21.36 -0.74
CA LYS A 105 5.97 21.61 -0.81
C LYS A 105 5.40 22.30 0.42
N GLU A 106 6.24 22.57 1.43
CA GLU A 106 5.80 23.09 2.72
C GLU A 106 4.66 22.25 3.33
N GLY A 107 4.64 20.95 3.00
CA GLY A 107 3.58 20.05 3.39
C GLY A 107 3.59 19.83 4.89
N LYS A 108 2.43 19.84 5.52
CA LYS A 108 2.22 19.54 6.94
C LYS A 108 1.55 18.20 7.14
N THR A 109 0.82 17.73 6.13
CA THR A 109 0.06 16.49 6.18
C THR A 109 0.29 15.63 4.93
N VAL A 110 0.45 14.33 5.17
CA VAL A 110 0.56 13.29 4.14
C VAL A 110 -0.54 12.28 4.40
N VAL A 111 -1.37 12.02 3.40
CA VAL A 111 -2.27 10.86 3.40
C VAL A 111 -1.64 9.74 2.61
N LYS A 112 -1.61 8.54 3.18
CA LYS A 112 -0.88 7.40 2.61
C LYS A 112 -1.78 6.21 2.40
N SER A 113 -1.72 5.60 1.22
CA SER A 113 -2.28 4.27 1.01
C SER A 113 -1.32 3.21 1.53
N LYS A 114 -1.83 2.05 1.91
CA LYS A 114 -1.03 0.89 2.30
C LYS A 114 0.10 0.61 1.29
N SER A 115 1.34 0.63 1.76
CA SER A 115 2.52 0.32 0.95
C SER A 115 3.62 -0.33 1.76
N MET A 116 3.95 -1.58 1.43
CA MET A 116 5.04 -2.30 2.08
C MET A 116 6.40 -1.62 1.88
N VAL A 117 6.60 -0.92 0.77
CA VAL A 117 7.84 -0.17 0.53
C VAL A 117 7.97 0.96 1.55
N THR A 118 6.90 1.71 1.80
CA THR A 118 6.95 2.80 2.78
C THR A 118 7.10 2.31 4.22
N GLU A 119 6.57 1.12 4.52
CA GLU A 119 6.75 0.45 5.82
C GLU A 119 8.20 -0.04 6.01
N GLU A 120 8.79 -0.67 4.99
CA GLU A 120 10.21 -1.09 4.98
C GLU A 120 11.15 0.09 5.24
N LEU A 121 10.79 1.28 4.73
CA LEU A 121 11.57 2.50 4.85
C LEU A 121 11.31 3.30 6.13
N HIS A 122 10.38 2.86 6.99
CA HIS A 122 9.92 3.59 8.18
C HIS A 122 9.53 5.05 7.88
N LEU A 123 8.90 5.28 6.72
CA LEU A 123 8.71 6.62 6.17
C LEU A 123 7.82 7.51 7.05
N ASN A 124 6.83 6.93 7.74
CA ASN A 124 5.95 7.70 8.64
C ASN A 124 6.76 8.36 9.77
N HIS A 125 7.69 7.62 10.39
CA HIS A 125 8.57 8.15 11.43
C HIS A 125 9.48 9.27 10.90
N ALA A 126 10.06 9.07 9.71
CA ALA A 126 10.93 10.06 9.08
C ALA A 126 10.18 11.37 8.74
N LEU A 127 8.90 11.28 8.34
CA LEU A 127 8.04 12.45 8.11
C LEU A 127 7.70 13.16 9.43
N GLU A 128 7.38 12.42 10.48
CA GLU A 128 7.10 12.99 11.81
C GLU A 128 8.30 13.76 12.38
N GLU A 129 9.54 13.28 12.17
CA GLU A 129 10.77 13.97 12.59
C GLU A 129 10.93 15.37 12.01
N ILE A 130 10.35 15.63 10.83
CA ILE A 130 10.36 16.94 10.19
C ILE A 130 9.04 17.72 10.40
N GLY A 131 8.16 17.22 11.26
CA GLY A 131 6.89 17.86 11.61
C GLY A 131 5.75 17.63 10.61
N VAL A 132 5.87 16.60 9.76
CA VAL A 132 4.83 16.23 8.78
C VAL A 132 4.00 15.06 9.33
N GLU A 133 2.71 15.28 9.53
CA GLU A 133 1.78 14.24 10.00
C GLU A 133 1.49 13.26 8.85
N ALA A 134 1.88 12.00 8.99
CA ALA A 134 1.53 10.93 8.05
C ALA A 134 0.29 10.18 8.54
N ILE A 135 -0.74 10.03 7.71
CA ILE A 135 -2.01 9.39 8.07
C ILE A 135 -2.25 8.20 7.15
N GLU A 136 -2.39 7.01 7.73
CA GLU A 136 -2.76 5.80 6.99
C GLU A 136 -4.24 5.84 6.60
N THR A 137 -4.53 5.42 5.37
CA THR A 137 -5.88 5.55 4.79
C THR A 137 -6.56 4.22 4.56
N ASP A 138 -5.84 3.10 4.70
CA ASP A 138 -6.39 1.75 4.82
C ASP A 138 -6.99 1.57 6.20
N LEU A 139 -8.21 1.06 6.30
CA LEU A 139 -8.89 0.91 7.60
C LEU A 139 -8.05 0.11 8.60
N GLY A 140 -7.45 -0.98 8.13
CA GLY A 140 -6.63 -1.84 8.96
C GLY A 140 -5.36 -1.14 9.43
N GLU A 141 -4.64 -0.47 8.54
CA GLU A 141 -3.43 0.29 8.89
C GLU A 141 -3.75 1.47 9.80
N TYR A 142 -4.86 2.18 9.57
CA TYR A 142 -5.31 3.29 10.43
C TYR A 142 -5.59 2.83 11.86
N ILE A 143 -6.24 1.66 12.02
CA ILE A 143 -6.47 1.06 13.35
C ILE A 143 -5.13 0.75 14.05
N ILE A 144 -4.15 0.23 13.31
CA ILE A 144 -2.84 -0.11 13.86
C ILE A 144 -2.04 1.15 14.21
N GLN A 145 -2.12 2.18 13.37
CA GLN A 145 -1.53 3.49 13.61
C GLN A 145 -2.09 4.13 14.88
N LEU A 146 -3.42 4.19 15.03
CA LEU A 146 -4.08 4.71 16.24
C LEU A 146 -3.70 3.90 17.49
N ALA A 147 -3.47 2.60 17.35
CA ALA A 147 -3.04 1.75 18.45
C ALA A 147 -1.55 1.92 18.81
N GLY A 148 -0.74 2.54 17.95
CA GLY A 148 0.72 2.60 18.11
C GLY A 148 1.39 1.22 18.02
N GLU A 149 0.81 0.32 17.23
CA GLU A 149 1.25 -1.07 17.09
C GLU A 149 1.87 -1.33 15.72
N THR A 150 2.48 -2.50 15.53
CA THR A 150 2.93 -2.97 14.21
C THR A 150 1.89 -3.90 13.57
N PRO A 151 1.77 -3.93 12.23
CA PRO A 151 0.84 -4.82 11.55
C PRO A 151 1.22 -6.30 11.74
N SER A 152 0.23 -7.15 12.00
CA SER A 152 0.43 -8.60 12.23
C SER A 152 0.39 -9.44 10.94
N HIS A 153 -0.16 -8.90 9.85
CA HIS A 153 -0.24 -9.61 8.57
C HIS A 153 -0.28 -8.63 7.39
N ILE A 154 0.46 -8.95 6.33
CA ILE A 154 0.64 -8.07 5.15
C ILE A 154 -0.71 -7.70 4.51
N ILE A 155 -1.68 -8.60 4.43
CA ILE A 155 -3.00 -8.32 3.81
C ILE A 155 -4.03 -7.82 4.83
N ILE A 156 -3.90 -8.21 6.11
CA ILE A 156 -4.95 -8.03 7.14
C ILE A 156 -4.24 -7.55 8.43
N PRO A 157 -3.82 -6.29 8.47
CA PRO A 157 -2.85 -5.80 9.45
C PRO A 157 -3.35 -5.90 10.90
N ALA A 158 -4.65 -5.70 11.13
CA ALA A 158 -5.29 -5.75 12.43
C ALA A 158 -5.90 -7.12 12.82
N ILE A 159 -5.40 -8.22 12.27
CA ILE A 159 -5.92 -9.59 12.54
C ILE A 159 -5.95 -9.96 14.03
N HIS A 160 -5.06 -9.39 14.84
CA HIS A 160 -4.96 -9.63 16.27
C HIS A 160 -5.92 -8.77 17.11
N LYS A 161 -6.73 -7.92 16.49
CA LYS A 161 -7.74 -7.10 17.18
C LYS A 161 -9.16 -7.59 16.86
N ASN A 162 -9.98 -7.73 17.89
CA ASN A 162 -11.40 -7.97 17.73
C ASN A 162 -12.19 -6.65 17.63
N ARG A 163 -13.45 -6.74 17.17
CA ARG A 163 -14.34 -5.58 16.99
C ARG A 163 -14.58 -4.76 18.26
N TYR A 164 -14.50 -5.36 19.45
CA TYR A 164 -14.69 -4.65 20.71
C TYR A 164 -13.48 -3.79 21.04
N GLN A 165 -12.27 -4.34 20.88
CA GLN A 165 -11.02 -3.58 21.03
C GLN A 165 -10.92 -2.43 20.01
N ILE A 166 -11.38 -2.67 18.77
CA ILE A 166 -11.45 -1.63 17.74
C ILE A 166 -12.46 -0.55 18.13
N ALA A 167 -13.63 -0.93 18.65
CA ALA A 167 -14.63 0.02 19.13
C ALA A 167 -14.11 0.89 20.27
N ASP A 168 -13.43 0.31 21.25
CA ASP A 168 -12.83 1.06 22.36
C ASP A 168 -11.78 2.06 21.86
N LEU A 169 -10.95 1.66 20.88
CA LEU A 169 -9.95 2.54 20.28
C LEU A 169 -10.59 3.70 19.53
N LEU A 170 -11.54 3.41 18.65
CA LEU A 170 -12.22 4.43 17.86
C LEU A 170 -13.13 5.32 18.70
N SER A 171 -13.70 4.82 19.80
CA SER A 171 -14.49 5.63 20.73
C SER A 171 -13.64 6.69 21.43
N LYS A 172 -12.39 6.35 21.79
CA LYS A 172 -11.43 7.31 22.36
C LYS A 172 -11.08 8.41 21.36
N GLU A 173 -10.84 8.03 20.10
CA GLU A 173 -10.56 8.97 19.02
C GLU A 173 -11.79 9.83 18.65
N ALA A 174 -12.99 9.28 18.74
CA ALA A 174 -14.24 9.99 18.47
C ALA A 174 -14.64 10.96 19.59
N GLY A 175 -14.20 10.69 20.83
CA GLY A 175 -14.71 11.38 22.02
C GLY A 175 -16.14 10.95 22.41
N GLU A 176 -16.67 9.89 21.81
CA GLU A 176 -17.99 9.31 22.08
C GLU A 176 -17.97 7.78 21.97
N THR A 177 -18.92 7.11 22.61
CA THR A 177 -18.99 5.64 22.58
C THR A 177 -19.56 5.14 21.24
N LEU A 178 -18.73 4.42 20.49
CA LEU A 178 -19.14 3.72 19.28
C LEU A 178 -19.52 2.27 19.59
N ALA A 179 -20.61 1.80 18.99
CA ALA A 179 -21.00 0.40 19.11
C ALA A 179 -19.97 -0.51 18.41
N PRO A 180 -19.71 -1.72 18.93
CA PRO A 180 -18.80 -2.71 18.33
C PRO A 180 -19.45 -3.42 17.14
N ASP A 181 -19.92 -2.63 16.18
CA ASP A 181 -20.52 -3.04 14.92
C ASP A 181 -19.62 -2.60 13.75
N THR A 182 -19.35 -3.50 12.81
CA THR A 182 -18.40 -3.25 11.72
C THR A 182 -18.83 -2.13 10.79
N GLN A 183 -20.14 -1.94 10.55
CA GLN A 183 -20.62 -0.89 9.66
C GLN A 183 -20.48 0.48 10.33
N ILE A 184 -20.80 0.56 11.63
CA ILE A 184 -20.65 1.79 12.42
C ILE A 184 -19.18 2.21 12.49
N LEU A 185 -18.29 1.28 12.87
CA LEU A 185 -16.86 1.56 13.01
C LEU A 185 -16.21 1.96 11.67
N ALA A 186 -16.50 1.24 10.59
CA ALA A 186 -15.99 1.59 9.27
C ALA A 186 -16.59 2.91 8.74
N GLY A 187 -17.85 3.20 9.08
CA GLY A 187 -18.51 4.46 8.74
C GLY A 187 -17.86 5.66 9.41
N PHE A 188 -17.51 5.54 10.70
CA PHE A 188 -16.78 6.57 11.44
C PHE A 188 -15.41 6.85 10.82
N VAL A 189 -14.59 5.80 10.62
CA VAL A 189 -13.25 5.96 10.03
C VAL A 189 -13.33 6.58 8.64
N ARG A 190 -14.28 6.14 7.81
CA ARG A 190 -14.49 6.72 6.47
C ARG A 190 -14.83 8.21 6.52
N LYS A 191 -15.65 8.65 7.47
CA LYS A 191 -15.99 10.07 7.65
C LYS A 191 -14.74 10.86 8.04
N LYS A 192 -13.99 10.39 9.04
CA LYS A 192 -12.76 11.01 9.52
C LYS A 192 -11.69 11.11 8.43
N LEU A 193 -11.42 10.01 7.71
CA LEU A 193 -10.44 9.99 6.62
C LEU A 193 -10.85 10.89 5.45
N ARG A 194 -12.15 11.09 5.21
CA ARG A 194 -12.62 11.99 4.15
C ARG A 194 -12.22 13.44 4.41
N GLU A 195 -12.28 13.90 5.65
CA GLU A 195 -11.79 15.22 6.04
C GLU A 195 -10.27 15.31 5.80
N LYS A 196 -9.53 14.29 6.25
CA LYS A 196 -8.07 14.23 6.04
C LYS A 196 -7.65 14.21 4.58
N PHE A 197 -8.36 13.52 3.68
CA PHE A 197 -8.05 13.54 2.24
C PHE A 197 -8.14 14.95 1.64
N LEU A 198 -9.13 15.74 2.07
CA LEU A 198 -9.37 17.08 1.55
C LEU A 198 -8.37 18.13 2.09
N GLU A 199 -7.84 17.87 3.28
CA GLU A 199 -6.86 18.74 3.95
C GLU A 199 -5.41 18.36 3.64
N ALA A 200 -5.18 17.22 2.99
CA ALA A 200 -3.84 16.69 2.76
C ALA A 200 -3.06 17.49 1.71
N ASP A 201 -1.82 17.85 2.04
CA ASP A 201 -0.91 18.51 1.11
C ASP A 201 -0.33 17.53 0.09
N ILE A 202 -0.06 16.30 0.56
CA ILE A 202 0.65 15.27 -0.21
C ILE A 202 -0.08 13.92 -0.11
N GLY A 203 -0.23 13.25 -1.25
CA GLY A 203 -0.69 11.88 -1.34
C GLY A 203 0.48 10.94 -1.57
N MET A 204 0.60 9.89 -0.75
CA MET A 204 1.67 8.90 -0.88
C MET A 204 1.13 7.49 -1.13
N THR A 205 1.67 6.79 -2.13
CA THR A 205 1.28 5.41 -2.41
C THR A 205 2.45 4.48 -2.67
N GLY A 206 2.18 3.17 -2.66
CA GLY A 206 2.98 2.20 -3.39
C GLY A 206 2.48 2.03 -4.82
N CYS A 207 2.90 0.97 -5.50
CA CYS A 207 2.19 0.44 -6.66
C CYS A 207 2.18 -1.09 -6.67
N ASN A 208 1.16 -1.69 -7.31
CA ASN A 208 1.15 -3.13 -7.53
C ASN A 208 2.01 -3.48 -8.75
N PHE A 209 1.86 -2.71 -9.83
CA PHE A 209 2.61 -2.83 -11.07
C PHE A 209 2.95 -1.45 -11.64
N ALA A 210 4.08 -1.36 -12.32
CA ALA A 210 4.47 -0.23 -13.16
C ALA A 210 4.60 -0.72 -14.61
N ILE A 211 3.92 -0.07 -15.55
CA ILE A 211 3.86 -0.47 -16.96
C ILE A 211 4.92 0.30 -17.74
N ALA A 212 5.95 -0.41 -18.22
CA ALA A 212 7.07 0.22 -18.90
C ALA A 212 6.66 0.94 -20.18
N GLU A 213 5.82 0.32 -21.02
CA GLU A 213 5.46 0.86 -22.35
C GLU A 213 4.71 2.20 -22.30
N THR A 214 4.07 2.54 -21.19
CA THR A 214 3.31 3.80 -21.03
C THR A 214 3.78 4.67 -19.88
N GLY A 215 4.72 4.22 -19.05
CA GLY A 215 5.13 4.96 -17.85
C GLY A 215 4.00 5.08 -16.81
N SER A 216 3.08 4.11 -16.78
CA SER A 216 1.88 4.14 -15.93
C SER A 216 2.08 3.32 -14.67
N MET A 217 1.41 3.69 -13.57
CA MET A 217 1.33 2.85 -12.38
C MET A 217 -0.07 2.30 -12.18
N VAL A 218 -0.15 1.09 -11.65
CA VAL A 218 -1.41 0.38 -11.45
C VAL A 218 -1.58 0.03 -9.98
N LEU A 219 -2.73 0.42 -9.43
CA LEU A 219 -3.16 0.16 -8.06
C LEU A 219 -4.37 -0.76 -8.05
N PHE A 220 -4.34 -1.75 -7.16
CA PHE A 220 -5.43 -2.68 -6.88
C PHE A 220 -5.88 -2.48 -5.44
N GLU A 221 -7.14 -2.12 -5.24
CA GLU A 221 -7.65 -1.78 -3.91
C GLU A 221 -9.17 -2.03 -3.79
N ASN A 222 -9.67 -2.07 -2.56
CA ASN A 222 -11.04 -2.48 -2.25
C ASN A 222 -11.87 -1.41 -1.51
N GLU A 223 -11.28 -0.28 -1.12
CA GLU A 223 -11.86 0.69 -0.20
C GLU A 223 -12.18 2.06 -0.85
N GLY A 224 -11.66 2.31 -2.04
CA GLY A 224 -11.68 3.59 -2.75
C GLY A 224 -10.63 4.59 -2.25
N ASN A 225 -9.85 4.23 -1.23
CA ASN A 225 -8.95 5.14 -0.52
C ASN A 225 -7.73 5.53 -1.35
N ALA A 226 -7.09 4.58 -2.04
CA ALA A 226 -5.91 4.85 -2.83
C ALA A 226 -6.23 5.82 -3.97
N ARG A 227 -7.42 5.71 -4.57
CA ARG A 227 -7.88 6.69 -5.58
C ARG A 227 -8.00 8.10 -5.00
N MET A 228 -8.48 8.25 -3.77
CA MET A 228 -8.53 9.56 -3.10
C MET A 228 -7.11 10.10 -2.83
N VAL A 229 -6.19 9.24 -2.36
CA VAL A 229 -4.79 9.59 -2.13
C VAL A 229 -4.09 10.05 -3.41
N THR A 230 -4.41 9.46 -4.56
CA THR A 230 -3.73 9.79 -5.82
C THR A 230 -4.35 10.97 -6.57
N THR A 231 -5.57 11.38 -6.23
CA THR A 231 -6.32 12.38 -7.02
C THR A 231 -6.59 13.68 -6.25
N VAL A 232 -6.79 13.63 -4.94
CA VAL A 232 -7.19 14.81 -4.16
C VAL A 232 -6.00 15.70 -3.76
N PRO A 233 -4.90 15.18 -3.21
CA PRO A 233 -3.75 16.00 -2.87
C PRO A 233 -3.07 16.57 -4.11
N LYS A 234 -2.56 17.81 -4.02
CA LYS A 234 -1.92 18.50 -5.14
C LYS A 234 -0.58 17.90 -5.53
N THR A 235 0.11 17.25 -4.59
CA THR A 235 1.37 16.55 -4.87
C THR A 235 1.18 15.07 -4.60
N GLN A 236 1.57 14.23 -5.55
CA GLN A 236 1.51 12.80 -5.43
C GLN A 236 2.93 12.22 -5.45
N ILE A 237 3.23 11.30 -4.53
CA ILE A 237 4.51 10.59 -4.48
C ILE A 237 4.22 9.09 -4.42
N THR A 238 4.73 8.33 -5.37
CA THR A 238 4.74 6.86 -5.28
C THR A 238 6.13 6.32 -5.05
N LEU A 239 6.23 5.40 -4.10
CA LEU A 239 7.43 4.62 -3.84
C LEU A 239 7.23 3.20 -4.38
N MET A 240 8.15 2.74 -5.21
CA MET A 240 8.10 1.39 -5.78
C MET A 240 9.47 0.74 -5.76
N GLY A 241 9.51 -0.56 -5.49
CA GLY A 241 10.72 -1.34 -5.77
C GLY A 241 10.92 -1.50 -7.28
N MET A 242 12.17 -1.55 -7.74
CA MET A 242 12.51 -1.74 -9.15
C MET A 242 11.82 -2.96 -9.78
N GLU A 243 11.62 -4.01 -8.98
CA GLU A 243 11.02 -5.28 -9.42
C GLU A 243 9.52 -5.17 -9.73
N ARG A 244 8.87 -4.03 -9.48
CA ARG A 244 7.42 -3.85 -9.73
C ARG A 244 7.06 -3.61 -11.18
N ILE A 245 8.06 -3.40 -12.04
CA ILE A 245 7.86 -3.16 -13.46
C ILE A 245 7.36 -4.43 -14.17
N ILE A 246 6.50 -4.23 -15.16
CA ILE A 246 6.13 -5.18 -16.20
C ILE A 246 6.15 -4.48 -17.57
N PRO A 247 6.32 -5.22 -18.68
CA PRO A 247 6.56 -4.61 -19.98
C PRO A 247 5.36 -3.82 -20.51
N SER A 248 4.16 -4.42 -20.46
CA SER A 248 2.99 -3.94 -21.19
C SER A 248 1.67 -4.10 -20.43
N TRP A 249 0.62 -3.44 -20.92
CA TRP A 249 -0.76 -3.63 -20.47
C TRP A 249 -1.28 -5.04 -20.77
N THR A 250 -0.80 -5.68 -21.85
CA THR A 250 -1.13 -7.09 -22.13
C THR A 250 -0.57 -8.01 -21.06
N ASP A 251 0.65 -7.73 -20.57
CA ASP A 251 1.20 -8.48 -19.45
C ASP A 251 0.47 -8.20 -18.14
N LEU A 252 -0.07 -6.98 -17.96
CA LEU A 252 -0.92 -6.66 -16.82
C LEU A 252 -2.17 -7.53 -16.78
N GLU A 253 -2.79 -7.89 -17.92
CA GLU A 253 -3.96 -8.76 -17.94
C GLU A 253 -3.70 -10.11 -17.23
N VAL A 254 -2.54 -10.71 -17.49
CA VAL A 254 -2.08 -11.94 -16.83
C VAL A 254 -1.89 -11.69 -15.33
N MET A 255 -1.20 -10.61 -14.98
CA MET A 255 -0.88 -10.31 -13.58
C MET A 255 -2.13 -9.93 -12.77
N ALA A 256 -3.06 -9.20 -13.36
CA ALA A 256 -4.36 -8.82 -12.82
C ALA A 256 -5.27 -10.03 -12.64
N THR A 257 -5.14 -11.05 -13.49
CA THR A 257 -5.84 -12.33 -13.32
C THR A 257 -5.29 -13.10 -12.13
N LEU A 258 -3.96 -13.13 -11.97
CA LEU A 258 -3.28 -13.90 -10.93
C LEU A 258 -3.37 -13.28 -9.53
N LEU A 259 -3.18 -11.97 -9.42
CA LEU A 259 -2.95 -11.28 -8.15
C LEU A 259 -4.15 -11.39 -7.17
N PRO A 260 -5.38 -10.98 -7.52
CA PRO A 260 -6.52 -11.01 -6.59
C PRO A 260 -6.93 -12.44 -6.22
N ARG A 261 -6.87 -13.37 -7.18
CA ARG A 261 -7.15 -14.80 -6.95
C ARG A 261 -6.15 -15.41 -5.98
N SER A 262 -4.87 -15.07 -6.14
CA SER A 262 -3.80 -15.56 -5.28
C SER A 262 -3.85 -14.95 -3.88
N ALA A 263 -4.24 -13.68 -3.75
CA ALA A 263 -4.21 -12.95 -2.50
C ALA A 263 -5.44 -13.22 -1.62
N THR A 264 -6.64 -13.06 -2.17
CA THR A 264 -7.90 -13.07 -1.41
C THR A 264 -8.93 -14.05 -1.98
N GLY A 265 -8.63 -14.72 -3.09
CA GLY A 265 -9.59 -15.56 -3.81
C GLY A 265 -10.63 -14.77 -4.60
N GLN A 266 -10.43 -13.46 -4.77
CA GLN A 266 -11.33 -12.61 -5.55
C GLN A 266 -11.01 -12.72 -7.05
N LYS A 267 -12.02 -12.61 -7.90
CA LYS A 267 -11.82 -12.59 -9.38
C LYS A 267 -11.09 -11.32 -9.83
N LEU A 268 -11.39 -10.21 -9.18
CA LEU A 268 -10.73 -8.90 -9.30
C LEU A 268 -10.95 -8.14 -7.99
N THR A 269 -10.11 -7.16 -7.67
CA THR A 269 -10.40 -6.19 -6.61
C THR A 269 -11.54 -5.27 -7.03
N VAL A 270 -12.15 -4.55 -6.08
CA VAL A 270 -13.25 -3.64 -6.39
C VAL A 270 -12.80 -2.52 -7.33
N TYR A 271 -11.57 -2.04 -7.16
CA TYR A 271 -10.97 -0.99 -7.98
C TYR A 271 -9.62 -1.42 -8.55
N MET A 272 -9.38 -1.04 -9.80
CA MET A 272 -8.09 -1.08 -10.48
C MET A 272 -7.87 0.28 -11.15
N SER A 273 -6.89 1.03 -10.68
CA SER A 273 -6.61 2.39 -11.16
C SER A 273 -5.28 2.42 -11.90
N GLY A 274 -5.30 2.84 -13.17
CA GLY A 274 -4.11 3.13 -13.97
C GLY A 274 -3.83 4.62 -13.99
N ILE A 275 -2.65 5.05 -13.52
CA ILE A 275 -2.26 6.45 -13.37
C ILE A 275 -1.08 6.73 -14.31
N THR A 276 -1.25 7.71 -15.20
CA THR A 276 -0.30 8.00 -16.30
C THR A 276 0.06 9.49 -16.30
N GLY A 277 0.60 9.94 -15.17
CA GLY A 277 1.01 11.32 -14.96
C GLY A 277 0.11 12.14 -14.03
N PRO A 278 0.52 13.39 -13.72
CA PRO A 278 -0.31 14.38 -13.03
C PRO A 278 -1.49 14.82 -13.90
N ARG A 279 -2.37 15.67 -13.34
CA ARG A 279 -3.49 16.24 -14.07
C ARG A 279 -3.01 17.04 -15.28
N ARG A 280 -3.69 16.87 -16.41
CA ARG A 280 -3.51 17.66 -17.62
C ARG A 280 -4.42 18.89 -17.58
N GLN A 281 -4.29 19.76 -18.58
CA GLN A 281 -5.08 20.99 -18.64
C GLN A 281 -6.58 20.71 -18.82
N GLU A 282 -6.91 19.63 -19.54
CA GLU A 282 -8.27 19.16 -19.79
C GLU A 282 -8.87 18.33 -18.64
N ASP A 283 -8.03 17.88 -17.70
CA ASP A 283 -8.49 17.05 -16.59
C ASP A 283 -9.18 17.90 -15.51
N ALA A 284 -10.32 17.43 -15.03
CA ALA A 284 -11.10 18.13 -14.02
C ALA A 284 -10.47 18.06 -12.62
N ASP A 285 -9.75 16.98 -12.32
CA ASP A 285 -9.13 16.69 -11.03
C ASP A 285 -7.79 15.95 -11.20
N GLY A 286 -7.03 15.85 -10.11
CA GLY A 286 -5.74 15.16 -10.04
C GLY A 286 -4.62 16.01 -9.44
N PRO A 287 -3.45 15.41 -9.20
CA PRO A 287 -2.32 16.10 -8.61
C PRO A 287 -1.70 17.05 -9.65
N GLU A 288 -1.24 18.20 -9.20
CA GLU A 288 -0.49 19.18 -10.00
C GLU A 288 0.93 18.71 -10.28
N GLU A 289 1.53 17.96 -9.34
CA GLU A 289 2.87 17.40 -9.48
C GLU A 289 2.88 15.94 -9.04
N MET A 290 3.53 15.09 -9.82
CA MET A 290 3.64 13.66 -9.55
C MET A 290 5.11 13.23 -9.51
N HIS A 291 5.47 12.47 -8.48
CA HIS A 291 6.80 11.91 -8.27
C HIS A 291 6.74 10.39 -8.19
N ILE A 292 7.71 9.73 -8.80
CA ILE A 292 7.93 8.31 -8.64
C ILE A 292 9.35 8.10 -8.13
N ILE A 293 9.48 7.48 -6.95
CA ILE A 293 10.74 7.10 -6.33
C ILE A 293 10.90 5.60 -6.52
N ILE A 294 11.84 5.23 -7.40
CA ILE A 294 12.19 3.85 -7.70
C ILE A 294 13.32 3.42 -6.78
N VAL A 295 13.10 2.38 -5.99
CA VAL A 295 13.99 1.93 -4.92
C VAL A 295 14.65 0.61 -5.30
N ASP A 296 15.98 0.59 -5.28
CA ASP A 296 16.77 -0.64 -5.36
C ASP A 296 16.83 -1.33 -3.99
N ASN A 297 17.58 -0.76 -3.05
CA ASN A 297 17.79 -1.33 -1.72
C ASN A 297 18.19 -2.82 -1.76
N GLY A 298 19.11 -3.17 -2.66
CA GLY A 298 19.65 -4.52 -2.82
C GLY A 298 18.79 -5.49 -3.64
N ARG A 299 17.83 -4.98 -4.43
CA ARG A 299 17.01 -5.74 -5.38
C ARG A 299 17.75 -6.06 -6.68
N SER A 300 18.82 -5.34 -6.99
CA SER A 300 19.71 -5.63 -8.11
C SER A 300 20.75 -6.73 -7.84
N LEU A 301 20.89 -7.16 -6.57
CA LEU A 301 21.89 -8.13 -6.09
C LEU A 301 21.37 -9.58 -6.05
#